data_AF-A0A068T0Z6-F1
#
_entry.id   AF-A0A068T0Z6-F1
#
_cell.length_a   1.000
_cell.length_b   1.000
_cell.length_c   1.000
_cell.angle_alpha   90.00
_cell.angle_beta   90.00
_cell.angle_gamma   90.00
#
_symmetry.space_group_name_H-M   'P 1'
#
loop_
_entity.id
_entity.type
_entity.pdbx_description
1 polymer ?
#
loop_
_entity_poly.entity_id
_entity_poly.type
_entity_poly.pdbx_seq_one_letter_code
_entity_poly.pdbx_strand_id
1 'polypeptide(L)'
;MGWTDFTRRQYARRAMRYASDLTDREWGLIAPCLSGPRRLGRPRSTDLREVVNALLYIATTGCQWRMMPKDFPPFTTVQSYFYEWRATGLWLRINHHLVMEARDLEGREASPSAGVIDSQSVKTTESGGVSGYDAGKKIKGRKRHIVVDTLGLMVASWFTAPTFRIATARLPSSKPFSSASRG
;
A
#
# COMPACT_ATOMS: atom_id res chain seq x y z
N MET A 1 8.96 24.49 5.86
CA MET A 1 9.32 23.84 7.13
C MET A 1 10.81 24.05 7.38
N GLY A 2 11.19 24.58 8.55
CA GLY A 2 12.60 24.84 8.89
C GLY A 2 13.33 23.58 9.38
N TRP A 3 14.61 23.45 9.01
CA TRP A 3 15.49 22.38 9.47
C TRP A 3 15.89 22.61 10.94
N THR A 4 15.13 22.01 11.87
CA THR A 4 15.32 22.10 13.34
C THR A 4 16.03 20.85 13.90
N ASP A 5 16.52 20.92 15.14
CA ASP A 5 17.17 19.79 15.82
C ASP A 5 16.24 18.57 16.00
N PHE A 6 14.93 18.80 16.12
CA PHE A 6 13.93 17.74 16.13
C PHE A 6 13.86 17.02 14.77
N THR A 7 13.74 17.78 13.68
CA THR A 7 13.75 17.22 12.32
C THR A 7 15.10 16.57 11.97
N ARG A 8 16.22 17.08 12.50
CA ARG A 8 17.55 16.45 12.37
C ARG A 8 17.58 15.04 12.92
N ARG A 9 17.03 14.81 14.10
CA ARG A 9 16.97 13.47 14.70
C ARG A 9 16.10 12.52 13.88
N GLN A 10 15.00 13.03 13.32
CA GLN A 10 14.10 12.27 12.46
C GLN A 10 14.76 11.88 11.11
N TYR A 11 15.56 12.76 10.53
CA TYR A 11 16.27 12.51 9.26
C TYR A 11 17.74 12.08 9.42
N ALA A 12 18.19 11.82 10.65
CA ALA A 12 19.58 11.43 10.91
C ALA A 12 19.88 10.07 10.25
N ARG A 13 20.85 10.06 9.33
CA ARG A 13 21.36 8.84 8.67
C ARG A 13 22.40 8.18 9.55
N ARG A 14 21.97 7.55 10.65
CA ARG A 14 22.87 6.86 11.61
C ARG A 14 23.40 5.50 11.10
N ALA A 15 22.75 4.91 10.11
CA ALA A 15 23.16 3.67 9.44
C ALA A 15 23.03 3.83 7.92
N MET A 16 23.78 3.00 7.17
CA MET A 16 23.59 2.87 5.72
C MET A 16 22.26 2.15 5.46
N ARG A 17 21.21 2.92 5.24
CA ARG A 17 19.88 2.47 4.83
C ARG A 17 19.51 3.10 3.50
N TYR A 18 18.70 2.44 2.70
CA TYR A 18 18.13 3.08 1.52
C TYR A 18 17.17 4.19 1.94
N ALA A 19 17.02 5.21 1.10
CA ALA A 19 16.08 6.29 1.35
C ALA A 19 14.61 5.81 1.39
N SER A 20 14.33 4.64 0.81
CA SER A 20 13.04 3.94 0.83
C SER A 20 12.77 3.16 2.11
N ASP A 21 13.78 2.95 2.97
CA ASP A 21 13.65 2.08 4.14
C ASP A 21 12.86 2.76 5.25
N LEU A 22 12.01 1.97 5.91
CA LEU A 22 11.20 2.43 7.01
C LEU A 22 12.06 2.78 8.23
N THR A 23 11.78 3.93 8.82
CA THR A 23 12.23 4.25 10.19
C THR A 23 11.57 3.31 11.20
N ASP A 24 12.13 3.20 12.40
CA ASP A 24 11.54 2.37 13.46
C ASP A 24 10.13 2.82 13.85
N ARG A 25 9.88 4.14 13.79
CA ARG A 25 8.55 4.71 14.02
C ARG A 25 7.55 4.27 12.96
N GLU A 26 7.90 4.37 11.69
CA GLU A 26 7.03 3.94 10.59
C GLU A 26 6.82 2.43 10.60
N TRP A 27 7.87 1.67 10.91
CA TRP A 27 7.76 0.23 11.10
C TRP A 27 6.79 -0.13 12.23
N GLY A 28 6.77 0.63 13.33
CA GLY A 28 5.82 0.46 14.42
C GLY A 28 4.35 0.56 14.01
N LEU A 29 4.02 1.29 12.93
CA LEU A 29 2.67 1.39 12.38
C LEU A 29 2.32 0.18 11.49
N ILE A 30 3.30 -0.39 10.79
CA ILE A 30 3.08 -1.46 9.80
C ILE A 30 3.18 -2.85 10.45
N ALA A 31 4.14 -3.05 11.34
CA ALA A 31 4.43 -4.35 11.95
C ALA A 31 3.20 -5.03 12.58
N PRO A 32 2.29 -4.33 13.29
CA PRO A 32 1.10 -4.96 13.87
C PRO A 32 0.11 -5.51 12.83
N CYS A 33 0.12 -5.00 11.60
CA CYS A 33 -0.74 -5.51 10.53
C CYS A 33 -0.22 -6.83 9.94
N LEU A 34 1.07 -7.12 10.09
CA LEU A 34 1.69 -8.30 9.52
C LEU A 34 1.37 -9.54 10.36
N SER A 35 1.23 -10.70 9.70
CA SER A 35 0.93 -11.94 10.41
C SER A 35 2.06 -12.32 11.35
N GLY A 36 1.70 -12.45 12.63
CA GLY A 36 2.59 -12.96 13.66
C GLY A 36 3.16 -14.35 13.33
N PRO A 37 4.04 -14.88 14.19
CA PRO A 37 4.64 -16.19 13.98
C PRO A 37 3.56 -17.25 13.74
N ARG A 38 3.72 -18.08 12.70
CA ARG A 38 2.81 -19.23 12.49
C ARG A 38 3.00 -20.18 13.66
N ARG A 39 1.88 -20.55 14.30
CA ARG A 39 1.87 -21.49 15.46
C ARG A 39 2.26 -22.92 15.07
N LEU A 40 2.15 -23.26 13.78
CA LEU A 40 2.39 -24.58 13.23
C LEU A 40 3.28 -24.46 11.99
N GLY A 41 4.14 -25.48 11.78
CA GLY A 41 5.06 -25.57 10.66
C GLY A 41 6.46 -25.00 10.96
N ARG A 42 7.30 -24.95 9.91
CA ARG A 42 8.67 -24.41 10.02
C ARG A 42 8.61 -22.93 10.44
N PRO A 43 9.33 -22.52 11.49
CA PRO A 43 9.43 -21.12 11.86
C PRO A 43 9.90 -20.27 10.68
N ARG A 44 9.31 -19.09 10.53
CA ARG A 44 9.72 -18.12 9.52
C ARG A 44 11.12 -17.62 9.86
N SER A 45 12.08 -17.81 8.97
CA SER A 45 13.44 -17.25 9.10
C SER A 45 13.60 -15.90 8.41
N THR A 46 12.67 -15.52 7.52
CA THR A 46 12.70 -14.24 6.81
C THR A 46 12.26 -13.09 7.71
N ASP A 47 13.08 -12.04 7.78
CA ASP A 47 12.68 -10.77 8.38
C ASP A 47 11.66 -10.05 7.50
N LEU A 48 10.46 -9.81 8.04
CA LEU A 48 9.39 -9.13 7.31
C LEU A 48 9.66 -7.64 7.11
N ARG A 49 10.47 -7.01 7.97
CA ARG A 49 10.86 -5.61 7.79
C ARG A 49 11.65 -5.45 6.50
N GLU A 50 12.62 -6.34 6.30
CA GLU A 50 13.45 -6.35 5.09
C GLU A 50 12.66 -6.70 3.83
N VAL A 51 11.61 -7.53 3.94
CA VAL A 51 10.67 -7.75 2.82
C VAL A 51 9.91 -6.46 2.48
N VAL A 52 9.41 -5.73 3.48
CA VAL A 52 8.69 -4.46 3.24
C VAL A 52 9.65 -3.39 2.69
N ASN A 53 10.85 -3.25 3.26
CA ASN A 53 11.87 -2.33 2.75
C ASN A 53 12.22 -2.63 1.29
N ALA A 54 12.43 -3.91 0.93
CA ALA A 54 12.68 -4.32 -0.44
C ALA A 54 11.52 -3.95 -1.40
N LEU A 55 10.27 -4.10 -0.96
CA LEU A 55 9.10 -3.72 -1.76
C LEU A 55 8.97 -2.20 -1.92
N LEU A 56 9.27 -1.42 -0.88
CA LEU A 56 9.32 0.03 -0.95
C LEU A 56 10.47 0.51 -1.85
N TYR A 57 11.61 -0.16 -1.82
CA TYR A 57 12.73 0.09 -2.71
C TYR A 57 12.33 -0.10 -4.18
N ILE A 58 11.70 -1.23 -4.51
CA ILE A 58 11.19 -1.49 -5.87
C ILE A 58 10.14 -0.45 -6.27
N ALA A 59 9.21 -0.12 -5.37
CA ALA A 59 8.17 0.88 -5.65
C ALA A 59 8.74 2.29 -5.89
N THR A 60 9.83 2.64 -5.20
CA THR A 60 10.49 3.95 -5.30
C THR A 60 11.37 4.05 -6.55
N THR A 61 12.14 3.00 -6.84
CA THR A 61 13.14 3.01 -7.91
C THR A 61 12.62 2.51 -9.26
N GLY A 62 11.55 1.72 -9.25
CA GLY A 62 11.06 1.01 -10.43
C GLY A 62 12.00 -0.08 -10.94
N CYS A 63 12.99 -0.52 -10.15
CA CYS A 63 13.95 -1.51 -10.60
C CYS A 63 13.29 -2.88 -10.89
N GLN A 64 13.85 -3.61 -11.85
CA GLN A 64 13.40 -4.98 -12.14
C GLN A 64 13.68 -5.92 -10.96
N TRP A 65 12.80 -6.89 -10.70
CA TRP A 65 12.95 -7.87 -9.60
C TRP A 65 14.34 -8.53 -9.55
N ARG A 66 14.91 -8.89 -10.70
CA ARG A 66 16.23 -9.54 -10.79
C ARG A 66 17.40 -8.60 -10.49
N MET A 67 17.17 -7.29 -10.62
CA MET A 67 18.15 -6.22 -10.36
C MET A 67 18.06 -5.67 -8.93
N MET A 68 17.18 -6.24 -8.10
CA MET A 68 17.11 -5.88 -6.69
C MET A 68 18.48 -6.10 -6.02
N PRO A 69 18.91 -5.16 -5.15
CA PRO A 69 20.13 -5.30 -4.36
C PRO A 69 20.22 -6.63 -3.60
N LYS A 70 21.45 -7.11 -3.38
CA LYS A 70 21.72 -8.45 -2.81
C LYS A 70 21.74 -8.50 -1.29
N ASP A 71 21.72 -7.34 -0.65
CA ASP A 71 21.56 -7.14 0.79
C ASP A 71 20.11 -7.32 1.25
N PHE A 72 19.13 -7.19 0.35
CA PHE A 72 17.75 -7.62 0.61
C PHE A 72 17.57 -9.14 0.56
N PRO A 73 16.49 -9.69 1.16
CA PRO A 73 16.11 -11.08 1.00
C PRO A 73 16.01 -11.47 -0.49
N PRO A 74 16.19 -12.75 -0.87
CA PRO A 74 16.13 -13.17 -2.26
C PRO A 74 14.87 -12.66 -2.96
N PHE A 75 15.01 -12.12 -4.17
CA PHE A 75 13.88 -11.49 -4.89
C PHE A 75 12.69 -12.44 -5.06
N THR A 76 12.93 -13.74 -5.19
CA THR A 76 11.88 -14.76 -5.26
C THR A 76 11.07 -14.82 -3.98
N THR A 77 11.72 -14.74 -2.81
CA THR A 77 11.06 -14.67 -1.50
C THR A 77 10.23 -13.41 -1.37
N VAL A 78 10.81 -12.24 -1.69
CA VAL A 78 10.11 -10.95 -1.64
C VAL A 78 8.89 -10.95 -2.57
N GLN A 79 9.05 -11.49 -3.79
CA GLN A 79 7.99 -11.63 -4.77
C GLN A 79 6.86 -12.56 -4.29
N SER A 80 7.19 -13.70 -3.66
CA SER A 80 6.18 -14.60 -3.07
C SER A 80 5.34 -13.89 -2.01
N TYR A 81 5.98 -13.16 -1.10
CA TYR A 81 5.26 -12.36 -0.09
C TYR A 81 4.39 -11.30 -0.73
N PHE A 82 4.89 -10.58 -1.75
CA PHE A 82 4.11 -9.57 -2.45
C PHE A 82 2.81 -10.15 -3.02
N TYR A 83 2.87 -11.28 -3.71
CA TYR A 83 1.68 -11.91 -4.29
C TYR A 83 0.73 -12.45 -3.23
N GLU A 84 1.24 -13.07 -2.16
CA GLU A 84 0.44 -13.53 -1.03
C GLU A 84 -0.30 -12.37 -0.34
N TRP A 85 0.41 -11.28 -0.05
CA TRP A 85 -0.15 -10.10 0.63
C TRP A 85 -1.12 -9.34 -0.25
N ARG A 86 -0.89 -9.33 -1.56
CA ARG A 86 -1.86 -8.83 -2.53
C ARG A 86 -3.13 -9.67 -2.53
N ALA A 87 -3.02 -11.00 -2.58
CA ALA A 87 -4.17 -11.90 -2.61
C ALA A 87 -5.00 -11.85 -1.33
N THR A 88 -4.35 -11.69 -0.17
CA THR A 88 -5.00 -11.57 1.14
C THR A 88 -5.50 -10.16 1.47
N GLY A 89 -5.31 -9.19 0.56
CA GLY A 89 -5.72 -7.80 0.78
C GLY A 89 -4.97 -7.10 1.92
N LEU A 90 -3.78 -7.58 2.30
CA LEU A 90 -2.99 -7.00 3.39
C LEU A 90 -2.60 -5.54 3.11
N TRP A 91 -2.18 -5.23 1.89
CA TRP A 91 -1.83 -3.86 1.49
C TRP A 91 -3.01 -2.89 1.62
N LEU A 92 -4.23 -3.35 1.32
CA LEU A 92 -5.43 -2.54 1.49
C LEU A 92 -5.70 -2.25 2.97
N ARG A 93 -5.49 -3.23 3.85
CA ARG A 93 -5.64 -3.07 5.30
C ARG A 93 -4.60 -2.11 5.89
N ILE A 94 -3.33 -2.26 5.50
CA ILE A 94 -2.25 -1.34 5.90
C ILE A 94 -2.58 0.08 5.44
N ASN A 95 -2.94 0.26 4.17
CA ASN A 95 -3.32 1.57 3.64
C ASN A 95 -4.49 2.18 4.40
N HIS A 96 -5.53 1.40 4.67
CA HIS A 96 -6.68 1.87 5.45
C HIS A 96 -6.24 2.35 6.85
N HIS A 97 -5.44 1.57 7.57
CA HIS A 97 -4.91 1.97 8.88
C HIS A 97 -4.11 3.28 8.80
N LEU A 98 -3.22 3.41 7.82
CA LEU A 98 -2.40 4.61 7.65
C LEU A 98 -3.25 5.85 7.29
N VAL A 99 -4.33 5.69 6.51
CA VAL A 99 -5.27 6.78 6.23
C VAL A 99 -5.97 7.23 7.50
N MET A 100 -6.45 6.30 8.33
CA MET A 100 -7.12 6.62 9.59
C MET A 100 -6.18 7.43 10.52
N GLU A 101 -4.96 6.92 10.73
CA GLU A 101 -3.93 7.59 11.54
C GLU A 101 -3.56 8.98 10.99
N ALA A 102 -3.39 9.10 9.68
CA ALA A 102 -3.07 10.39 9.06
C ALA A 102 -4.21 11.42 9.23
N ARG A 103 -5.46 10.97 9.19
CA ARG A 103 -6.63 11.83 9.40
C ARG A 103 -6.75 12.29 10.84
N ASP A 104 -6.52 11.39 11.79
CA ASP A 104 -6.53 11.70 13.22
C ASP A 104 -5.44 12.73 13.57
N LEU A 105 -4.25 12.60 12.98
CA LEU A 105 -3.16 13.58 13.14
C LEU A 105 -3.51 14.97 12.59
N GLU A 106 -4.34 15.04 11.55
CA GLU A 106 -4.86 16.28 10.97
C GLU A 106 -6.14 16.78 11.69
N GLY A 107 -6.52 16.16 12.81
CA GLY A 107 -7.70 16.53 13.60
C GLY A 107 -9.02 16.27 12.87
N ARG A 108 -9.04 15.34 11.93
CA ARG A 108 -10.24 14.92 11.19
C ARG A 108 -10.73 13.58 11.72
N GLU A 109 -12.04 13.32 11.54
CA GLU A 109 -12.61 12.00 11.78
C GLU A 109 -11.85 10.94 10.98
N ALA A 110 -11.37 9.91 11.67
CA ALA A 110 -10.57 8.83 11.10
C ALA A 110 -11.25 8.23 9.87
N SER A 111 -12.55 7.94 9.97
CA SER A 111 -13.35 7.45 8.85
C SER A 111 -13.72 8.60 7.90
N PRO A 112 -13.29 8.57 6.63
CA PRO A 112 -13.59 9.64 5.69
C PRO A 112 -15.08 9.69 5.34
N SER A 113 -15.69 10.87 5.47
CA SER A 113 -17.12 11.08 5.17
C SER A 113 -17.43 11.19 3.67
N ALA A 114 -16.43 11.54 2.85
CA ALA A 114 -16.55 11.68 1.41
C ALA A 114 -15.24 11.30 0.72
N GLY A 115 -15.34 10.88 -0.54
CA GLY A 115 -14.19 10.58 -1.39
C GLY A 115 -14.42 11.04 -2.83
N VAL A 116 -13.35 11.47 -3.48
CA VAL A 116 -13.31 11.82 -4.90
C VAL A 116 -12.79 10.62 -5.68
N ILE A 117 -13.48 10.25 -6.75
CA ILE A 117 -13.13 9.11 -7.60
C ILE A 117 -12.80 9.63 -8.99
N ASP A 118 -11.61 9.29 -9.47
CA ASP A 118 -11.23 9.50 -10.86
C ASP A 118 -10.76 8.21 -11.52
N SER A 119 -10.90 8.17 -12.85
CA SER A 119 -10.50 7.03 -13.67
C SER A 119 -9.59 7.42 -14.82
N GLN A 120 -8.47 6.71 -14.94
CA GLN A 120 -7.53 6.89 -16.03
C GLN A 120 -7.38 5.63 -16.87
N SER A 121 -7.49 5.79 -18.19
CA SER A 121 -7.25 4.72 -19.16
C SER A 121 -5.76 4.68 -19.51
N VAL A 122 -5.13 3.52 -19.32
CA VAL A 122 -3.69 3.30 -19.56
C VAL A 122 -3.53 2.19 -20.59
N LYS A 123 -2.63 2.39 -21.56
CA LYS A 123 -2.29 1.35 -22.56
C LYS A 123 -1.75 0.11 -21.85
N THR A 124 -2.25 -1.06 -22.25
CA THR A 124 -1.71 -2.35 -21.78
C THR A 124 -0.76 -2.93 -22.81
N THR A 125 0.23 -3.68 -22.36
CA THR A 125 0.98 -4.62 -23.19
C THR A 125 0.08 -5.78 -23.62
N GLU A 126 0.46 -6.49 -24.68
CA GLU A 126 -0.33 -7.59 -25.28
C GLU A 126 -0.72 -8.68 -24.27
N SER A 127 0.18 -9.00 -23.34
CA SER A 127 -0.06 -10.00 -22.31
C SER A 127 -0.47 -9.33 -21.00
N GLY A 128 -1.78 -9.19 -20.80
CA GLY A 128 -2.32 -8.63 -19.58
C GLY A 128 -3.82 -8.73 -19.51
N GLY A 129 -4.33 -9.86 -19.00
CA GLY A 129 -5.68 -10.06 -18.43
C GLY A 129 -6.84 -9.23 -19.03
N VAL A 130 -7.75 -8.77 -18.17
CA VAL A 130 -8.91 -7.96 -18.60
C VAL A 130 -8.43 -6.66 -19.25
N SER A 131 -8.74 -6.43 -20.52
CA SER A 131 -8.43 -5.21 -21.27
C SER A 131 -9.58 -4.91 -22.25
N GLY A 132 -9.65 -3.69 -22.77
CA GLY A 132 -10.66 -3.29 -23.74
C GLY A 132 -10.31 -1.98 -24.42
N TYR A 133 -11.26 -1.38 -25.14
CA TYR A 133 -11.03 -0.14 -25.89
C TYR A 133 -11.84 1.02 -25.30
N ASP A 134 -11.16 2.10 -24.97
CA ASP A 134 -11.77 3.37 -24.59
C ASP A 134 -11.98 4.21 -25.87
N ALA A 135 -13.22 4.28 -26.35
CA ALA A 135 -13.54 5.02 -27.57
C ALA A 135 -13.33 6.54 -27.42
N GLY A 136 -13.59 7.09 -26.23
CA GLY A 136 -13.45 8.53 -25.96
C GLY A 136 -11.99 8.97 -25.95
N LYS A 137 -11.09 8.12 -25.43
CA LYS A 137 -9.64 8.39 -25.39
C LYS A 137 -8.87 7.73 -26.55
N LYS A 138 -9.54 6.92 -27.38
CA LYS A 138 -8.95 6.07 -28.43
C LYS A 138 -7.77 5.21 -27.94
N ILE A 139 -7.91 4.63 -26.74
CA ILE A 139 -6.88 3.82 -26.09
C ILE A 139 -7.35 2.38 -25.93
N LYS A 140 -6.59 1.42 -26.47
CA LYS A 140 -6.69 0.01 -26.09
C LYS A 140 -5.91 -0.18 -24.79
N GLY A 141 -6.58 -0.59 -23.72
CA GLY A 141 -5.95 -0.63 -22.42
C GLY A 141 -6.86 -1.06 -21.27
N ARG A 142 -6.54 -0.56 -20.08
CA ARG A 142 -7.27 -0.77 -18.82
C ARG A 142 -7.59 0.56 -18.18
N LYS A 143 -8.70 0.61 -17.43
CA LYS A 143 -8.98 1.74 -16.55
C LYS A 143 -8.47 1.43 -15.16
N ARG A 144 -7.66 2.35 -14.62
CA ARG A 144 -7.35 2.41 -13.19
C ARG A 144 -8.25 3.44 -12.55
N HIS A 145 -8.84 3.08 -11.43
CA HIS A 145 -9.69 3.92 -10.61
C HIS A 145 -8.98 4.19 -9.31
N ILE A 146 -8.95 5.44 -8.88
CA ILE A 146 -8.35 5.86 -7.63
C ILE A 146 -9.41 6.63 -6.86
N VAL A 147 -9.56 6.29 -5.59
CA VAL A 147 -10.40 7.00 -4.63
C VAL A 147 -9.48 7.69 -3.65
N VAL A 148 -9.64 8.99 -3.51
CA VAL A 148 -8.97 9.80 -2.49
C VAL A 148 -10.00 10.40 -1.55
N ASP A 149 -9.63 10.62 -0.30
CA ASP A 149 -10.47 11.36 0.65
C ASP A 149 -10.35 12.88 0.45
N THR A 150 -10.99 13.64 1.34
CA THR A 150 -10.96 15.11 1.32
C THR A 150 -9.61 15.72 1.71
N LEU A 151 -8.67 14.94 2.25
CA LEU A 151 -7.29 15.35 2.51
C LEU A 151 -6.33 14.93 1.38
N GLY A 152 -6.85 14.27 0.33
CA GLY A 152 -6.04 13.74 -0.76
C GLY A 152 -5.37 12.40 -0.45
N LEU A 153 -5.71 11.76 0.67
CA LEU A 153 -5.17 10.45 1.05
C LEU A 153 -5.84 9.36 0.21
N MET A 154 -5.04 8.45 -0.36
CA MET A 154 -5.57 7.37 -1.20
C MET A 154 -6.31 6.35 -0.32
N VAL A 155 -7.61 6.15 -0.57
CA VAL A 155 -8.46 5.21 0.18
C VAL A 155 -8.47 3.84 -0.48
N ALA A 156 -8.60 3.80 -1.82
CA ALA A 156 -8.68 2.57 -2.57
C ALA A 156 -8.23 2.78 -4.02
N SER A 157 -7.79 1.69 -4.66
CA SER A 157 -7.63 1.65 -6.11
C SER A 157 -8.04 0.29 -6.66
N TRP A 158 -8.55 0.28 -7.89
CA TRP A 158 -8.88 -0.95 -8.60
C TRP A 158 -8.79 -0.76 -10.11
N PHE A 159 -8.83 -1.87 -10.84
CA PHE A 159 -8.73 -1.89 -12.29
C PHE A 159 -9.98 -2.50 -12.91
N THR A 160 -10.47 -1.92 -14.01
CA THR A 160 -11.56 -2.49 -14.82
C THR A 160 -11.20 -2.53 -16.29
N ALA A 161 -11.95 -3.31 -17.07
CA ALA A 161 -12.03 -3.10 -18.50
C ALA A 161 -12.51 -1.65 -18.79
N PRO A 162 -12.03 -0.99 -19.86
CA PRO A 162 -12.45 0.35 -20.24
C PRO A 162 -13.94 0.52 -20.50
N THR A 163 -14.65 -0.56 -20.82
CA THR A 163 -16.08 -0.57 -21.12
C THR A 163 -16.95 -0.27 -19.89
N PHE A 164 -16.45 -0.50 -18.67
CA PHE A 164 -17.20 -0.22 -17.45
C PHE A 164 -17.24 1.29 -17.13
N ARG A 165 -18.45 1.84 -16.95
CA ARG A 165 -18.69 3.13 -16.29
C ARG A 165 -18.92 2.86 -14.79
N ILE A 166 -18.30 3.63 -13.92
CA ILE A 166 -18.61 3.59 -12.49
C ILE A 166 -19.90 4.40 -12.28
N ALA A 167 -20.97 3.72 -11.85
CA ALA A 167 -22.10 4.36 -11.21
C ALA A 167 -21.99 4.05 -9.72
N THR A 168 -21.49 5.00 -8.92
CA THR A 168 -21.41 4.96 -7.44
C THR A 168 -20.62 3.81 -6.79
N ALA A 169 -19.46 4.12 -6.22
CA ALA A 169 -18.84 3.28 -5.19
C ALA A 169 -19.31 3.77 -3.81
N ARG A 170 -19.99 2.91 -3.04
CA ARG A 170 -20.29 3.18 -1.63
C ARG A 170 -19.03 2.87 -0.83
N LEU A 171 -18.48 3.88 -0.12
CA LEU A 171 -17.36 3.65 0.79
C LEU A 171 -17.79 2.61 1.85
N PRO A 172 -16.93 1.64 2.21
CA PRO A 172 -17.24 0.67 3.24
C PRO A 172 -17.49 1.40 4.57
N SER A 173 -18.67 1.21 5.16
CA SER A 173 -18.99 1.78 6.46
C SER A 173 -18.21 1.06 7.55
N SER A 174 -17.38 1.78 8.30
CA SER A 174 -16.76 1.30 9.52
C SER A 174 -17.84 1.04 10.58
N LYS A 175 -18.16 -0.23 10.88
CA LYS A 175 -18.75 -0.55 12.18
C LYS A 175 -17.62 -0.54 13.20
N PRO A 176 -17.74 0.19 14.33
CA PRO A 176 -16.73 0.16 15.37
C PRO A 176 -16.59 -1.26 15.92
N PHE A 177 -15.34 -1.64 16.21
CA PHE A 177 -14.99 -2.89 16.85
C PHE A 177 -15.60 -2.90 18.25
N SER A 178 -16.68 -3.67 18.45
CA SER A 178 -17.22 -3.92 19.79
C SER A 178 -16.25 -4.81 20.55
N SER A 179 -15.63 -4.25 21.57
CA SER A 179 -14.85 -5.01 22.55
C SER A 179 -15.81 -5.87 23.36
N ALA A 180 -15.88 -7.16 23.05
CA ALA A 180 -16.49 -8.14 23.94
C ALA A 180 -15.58 -8.31 25.17
N SER A 181 -16.00 -7.73 26.29
CA SER A 181 -15.52 -8.10 27.62
C SER A 181 -15.82 -9.58 27.85
N ARG A 182 -14.78 -10.34 28.22
CA ARG A 182 -14.94 -11.70 28.74
C ARG A 182 -15.41 -11.59 30.18
N GLY A 183 -16.60 -12.13 30.45
CA GLY A 183 -16.94 -12.68 31.76
C GLY A 183 -16.51 -14.14 31.83
#